data_AF-A0A3N5ID34-F1
#
_entry.id   AF-A0A3N5ID34-F1
#
_cell.length_a   1.000
_cell.length_b   1.000
_cell.length_c   1.000
_cell.angle_alpha   90.00
_cell.angle_beta   90.00
_cell.angle_gamma   90.00
#
_symmetry.space_group_name_H-M   'P 1'
#
loop_
_entity.id
_entity.type
_entity.pdbx_description
1 polymer ?
#
loop_
_entity_poly.entity_id
_entity_poly.type
_entity_poly.pdbx_seq_one_letter_code
_entity_poly.pdbx_strand_id
1 'polypeptide(L)'
;MRLERSNRSPVDAAGATPRGTTCSRAWSNAAATAIATRIAMSYRRGMGGALAVVGAIVVLTGCSSVSVQPPERDRSTEVPRSERGRRVADIAMRYRGAPYRWGGAGPSGFVGCGFVRYVYAQVGVSLPHNAAMQYEHGTPIPRDRLQPGDLVFFDRLRHNGIYLGEGR
;
A
#
# COMPACT_ATOMS: atom_id res chain seq x y z
N MET A 1 -0.40 -0.09 -1.99
CA MET A 1 0.00 -1.15 -2.95
C MET A 1 -1.03 -2.25 -2.89
N ARG A 2 -1.48 -2.76 -4.04
CA ARG A 2 -2.46 -3.86 -4.15
C ARG A 2 -1.76 -5.05 -4.79
N LEU A 3 -2.21 -6.25 -4.46
CA LEU A 3 -1.64 -7.47 -5.00
C LEU A 3 -2.72 -8.50 -5.33
N GLU A 4 -2.48 -9.22 -6.41
CA GLU A 4 -3.20 -10.42 -6.82
C GLU A 4 -3.11 -11.49 -5.74
N ARG A 5 -4.26 -11.91 -5.20
CA ARG A 5 -4.38 -13.10 -4.36
C ARG A 5 -5.54 -13.94 -4.89
N SER A 6 -5.19 -14.96 -5.68
CA SER A 6 -6.12 -15.99 -6.10
C SER A 6 -6.66 -16.76 -4.87
N ASN A 7 -7.91 -17.23 -4.96
CA ASN A 7 -8.51 -18.11 -3.95
C ASN A 7 -7.85 -19.51 -3.88
N ARG A 8 -6.91 -19.83 -4.79
CA ARG A 8 -5.97 -20.96 -4.62
C ARG A 8 -4.66 -20.39 -4.09
N SER A 9 -4.28 -20.79 -2.88
CA SER A 9 -3.03 -20.33 -2.30
C SER A 9 -1.87 -20.86 -3.14
N PRO A 10 -0.85 -20.04 -3.49
CA PRO A 10 0.31 -20.49 -4.26
C PRO A 10 1.10 -21.61 -3.57
N VAL A 11 0.85 -21.83 -2.28
CA VAL A 11 1.52 -22.84 -1.43
C VAL A 11 0.89 -24.23 -1.49
N ASP A 12 -0.33 -24.37 -2.03
CA ASP A 12 -1.10 -25.63 -1.94
C ASP A 12 -0.76 -26.67 -3.04
N ALA A 13 0.12 -26.35 -3.99
CA ALA A 13 0.54 -27.27 -5.06
C ALA A 13 1.81 -28.07 -4.67
N ALA A 14 1.78 -28.77 -3.53
CA ALA A 14 2.91 -29.53 -3.00
C ALA A 14 3.09 -30.89 -3.72
N GLY A 15 4.30 -31.16 -4.22
CA GLY A 15 4.62 -32.45 -4.84
C GLY A 15 5.98 -32.57 -5.54
N ALA A 16 6.77 -31.49 -5.65
CA ALA A 16 8.10 -31.59 -6.24
C ALA A 16 9.08 -30.67 -5.49
N THR A 17 10.08 -31.27 -4.85
CA THR A 17 11.30 -30.59 -4.37
C THR A 17 12.15 -30.18 -5.57
N PRO A 18 12.53 -28.91 -5.74
CA PRO A 18 13.55 -28.54 -6.71
C PRO A 18 14.77 -27.92 -6.04
N ARG A 19 15.93 -28.46 -6.41
CA ARG A 19 17.25 -27.88 -6.21
C ARG A 19 17.27 -26.45 -6.77
N GLY A 20 17.80 -25.50 -6.00
CA GLY A 20 18.11 -24.14 -6.48
C GLY A 20 16.93 -23.16 -6.51
N THR A 21 16.48 -22.70 -5.33
CA THR A 21 15.34 -21.77 -5.20
C THR A 21 15.77 -20.29 -5.24
N THR A 22 15.06 -19.50 -6.05
CA THR A 22 15.45 -18.20 -6.65
C THR A 22 15.38 -16.96 -5.75
N CYS A 23 14.96 -17.05 -4.50
CA CYS A 23 14.83 -15.86 -3.64
C CYS A 23 14.93 -16.17 -2.14
N SER A 24 15.02 -17.44 -1.78
CA SER A 24 14.69 -17.95 -0.44
C SER A 24 15.85 -18.01 0.54
N ARG A 25 17.10 -17.71 0.13
CA ARG A 25 18.30 -17.94 0.98
C ARG A 25 18.66 -16.79 1.94
N ALA A 26 17.91 -15.70 1.97
CA ALA A 26 18.15 -14.63 2.94
C ALA A 26 17.07 -14.64 4.03
N TRP A 27 17.06 -15.70 4.85
CA TRP A 27 16.53 -15.60 6.21
C TRP A 27 17.62 -14.93 7.05
N SER A 28 17.40 -13.68 7.43
CA SER A 28 18.05 -13.07 8.59
C SER A 28 17.08 -12.08 9.21
N ASN A 29 16.73 -12.38 10.45
CA ASN A 29 15.75 -11.68 11.27
C ASN A 29 16.20 -10.23 11.51
N ALA A 30 15.35 -9.26 11.17
CA ALA A 30 15.43 -7.92 11.74
C ALA A 30 14.10 -7.58 12.38
N ALA A 31 14.17 -7.54 13.71
CA ALA A 31 13.12 -7.40 14.70
C ALA A 31 12.07 -6.32 14.39
N ALA A 32 10.83 -6.69 14.72
CA ALA A 32 9.79 -5.76 15.13
C ALA A 32 10.30 -4.88 16.29
N THR A 33 10.04 -3.57 16.24
CA THR A 33 9.98 -2.75 17.44
C THR A 33 8.89 -1.70 17.25
N ALA A 34 7.83 -1.87 18.03
CA ALA A 34 6.77 -0.90 18.22
C ALA A 34 7.29 0.25 19.08
N ILE A 35 6.97 1.50 18.71
CA ILE A 35 6.87 2.59 19.68
C ILE A 35 5.62 3.40 19.35
N ALA A 36 4.57 3.11 20.11
CA ALA A 36 3.44 3.99 20.31
C ALA A 36 3.91 5.18 21.15
N THR A 37 3.99 6.37 20.56
CA THR A 37 4.25 7.61 21.31
C THR A 37 2.94 8.33 21.60
N ARG A 38 2.83 8.74 22.86
CA ARG A 38 1.63 9.13 23.58
C ARG A 38 1.06 10.49 23.17
N ILE A 39 -0.26 10.54 23.31
CA ILE A 39 -1.15 11.68 23.24
C ILE A 39 -0.80 12.75 24.29
N ALA A 40 -0.72 13.98 23.79
CA ALA A 40 -1.10 15.27 24.39
C ALA A 40 -0.87 15.50 25.90
N MET A 41 0.28 16.11 26.20
CA MET A 41 0.42 17.05 27.32
C MET A 41 0.33 18.47 26.75
N SER A 42 -0.79 19.17 26.98
CA SER A 42 -0.85 20.63 27.21
C SER A 42 -2.26 21.17 26.93
N TYR A 43 -3.13 21.20 27.94
CA TYR A 43 -3.92 22.42 28.23
C TYR A 43 -4.62 22.27 29.59
N ARG A 44 -3.91 22.66 30.65
CA ARG A 44 -4.53 23.02 31.94
C ARG A 44 -3.92 24.34 32.36
N ARG A 45 -4.65 25.44 32.18
CA ARG A 45 -4.66 26.63 33.04
C ARG A 45 -5.51 27.73 32.39
N GLY A 46 -6.50 28.23 33.13
CA GLY A 46 -7.19 29.47 32.80
C GLY A 46 -8.65 29.53 33.24
N MET A 47 -8.91 29.48 34.54
CA MET A 47 -10.14 30.05 35.12
C MET A 47 -10.05 31.59 35.01
N GLY A 48 -11.14 32.25 34.64
CA GLY A 48 -11.30 33.70 34.72
C GLY A 48 -12.58 34.13 34.01
N GLY A 49 -13.62 34.46 34.78
CA GLY A 49 -14.98 34.64 34.29
C GLY A 49 -15.27 35.98 33.61
N ALA A 50 -16.46 36.05 33.03
CA ALA A 50 -17.26 37.27 32.90
C ALA A 50 -18.71 36.87 32.61
N LEU A 51 -19.62 37.28 33.50
CA LEU A 51 -21.06 37.30 33.27
C LEU A 51 -21.40 38.28 32.15
N ALA A 52 -22.32 37.92 31.25
CA ALA A 52 -23.26 38.86 30.65
C ALA A 52 -24.50 38.12 30.12
N VAL A 53 -25.64 38.55 30.66
CA VAL A 53 -27.01 38.11 30.42
C VAL A 53 -27.53 38.61 29.07
N VAL A 54 -28.10 37.74 28.23
CA VAL A 54 -29.27 37.97 27.33
C VAL A 54 -29.65 36.56 26.83
N GLY A 55 -30.87 36.04 26.80
CA GLY A 55 -32.23 36.53 26.96
C GLY A 55 -33.09 35.42 26.34
N ALA A 56 -34.15 35.00 27.04
CA ALA A 56 -35.01 33.92 26.61
C ALA A 56 -35.65 34.22 25.23
N ILE A 57 -35.49 33.30 24.29
CA ILE A 57 -36.36 33.21 23.10
C ILE A 57 -36.82 31.75 23.00
N VAL A 58 -37.97 31.48 23.61
CA VAL A 58 -38.80 30.33 23.25
C VAL A 58 -39.49 30.70 21.95
N VAL A 59 -39.00 30.18 20.82
CA VAL A 59 -39.70 30.20 19.54
C VAL A 59 -39.88 28.76 19.07
N LEU A 60 -41.15 28.36 19.03
CA LEU A 60 -41.67 27.11 18.50
C LEU A 60 -41.27 26.96 17.03
N THR A 61 -40.18 26.22 16.76
CA THR A 61 -39.86 25.75 15.41
C THR A 61 -39.37 24.32 15.52
N GLY A 62 -40.03 23.42 14.78
CA GLY A 62 -39.86 21.97 14.88
C GLY A 62 -38.42 21.51 14.78
N CYS A 63 -38.17 20.32 15.32
CA CYS A 63 -36.90 19.60 15.23
C CYS A 63 -36.50 19.40 13.77
N SER A 64 -35.83 20.38 13.17
CA SER A 64 -34.89 20.11 12.09
C SER A 64 -33.62 19.69 12.80
N SER A 65 -33.40 18.38 12.91
CA SER A 65 -32.11 17.86 13.34
C SER A 65 -31.05 18.44 12.41
N VAL A 66 -30.37 19.48 12.87
CA VAL A 66 -29.14 19.94 12.23
C VAL A 66 -28.13 18.84 12.52
N SER A 67 -28.01 17.91 11.57
CA SER A 67 -26.97 16.91 11.58
C SER A 67 -25.67 17.69 11.45
N VAL A 68 -25.02 17.98 12.58
CA VAL A 68 -23.63 18.43 12.60
C VAL A 68 -22.82 17.30 11.99
N GLN A 69 -22.60 17.39 10.68
CA GLN A 69 -21.67 16.50 10.00
C GLN A 69 -20.30 16.74 10.66
N PRO A 70 -19.63 15.68 11.15
CA PRO A 70 -18.23 15.78 11.55
C PRO A 70 -17.45 16.40 10.39
N PRO A 71 -16.42 17.22 10.63
CA PRO A 71 -15.66 17.83 9.54
C PRO A 71 -15.22 16.70 8.60
N GLU A 72 -15.78 16.69 7.39
CA GLU A 72 -15.36 15.77 6.36
C GLU A 72 -13.88 16.07 6.16
N ARG A 73 -13.01 15.12 6.53
CA ARG A 73 -11.60 15.20 6.19
C ARG A 73 -11.55 15.39 4.69
N ASP A 74 -11.08 16.57 4.29
CA ASP A 74 -10.82 16.91 2.90
C ASP A 74 -10.02 15.77 2.26
N ARG A 75 -10.70 14.99 1.43
CA ARG A 75 -10.15 13.83 0.72
C ARG A 75 -9.26 14.28 -0.46
N SER A 76 -8.97 15.57 -0.59
CA SER A 76 -8.35 16.16 -1.79
C SER A 76 -6.82 16.22 -1.78
N THR A 77 -6.13 15.50 -0.89
CA THR A 77 -4.66 15.34 -0.95
C THR A 77 -4.19 13.92 -1.27
N GLU A 78 -5.08 12.93 -1.37
CA GLU A 78 -4.72 11.61 -1.90
C GLU A 78 -5.08 11.57 -3.38
N VAL A 79 -4.07 11.71 -4.26
CA VAL A 79 -4.22 11.44 -5.70
C VAL A 79 -5.05 10.15 -5.85
N PRO A 80 -6.14 10.13 -6.66
CA PRO A 80 -6.99 8.97 -6.78
C PRO A 80 -6.15 7.71 -6.92
N ARG A 81 -6.40 6.70 -6.08
CA ARG A 81 -5.56 5.48 -5.99
C ARG A 81 -5.29 4.82 -7.35
N SER A 82 -6.23 4.95 -8.30
CA SER A 82 -6.09 4.51 -9.69
C SER A 82 -5.02 5.28 -10.48
N GLU A 83 -4.87 6.58 -10.23
CA GLU A 83 -3.86 7.43 -10.87
C GLU A 83 -2.46 7.12 -10.33
N ARG A 84 -2.32 6.81 -9.03
CA ARG A 84 -1.04 6.31 -8.48
C ARG A 84 -0.64 4.98 -9.11
N GLY A 85 -1.59 4.06 -9.30
CA GLY A 85 -1.35 2.78 -9.97
C GLY A 85 -0.91 2.94 -11.43
N ARG A 86 -1.58 3.83 -12.17
CA ARG A 86 -1.17 4.19 -13.54
C ARG A 86 0.25 4.73 -13.60
N ARG A 87 0.63 5.65 -12.69
CA ARG A 87 2.02 6.14 -12.62
C ARG A 87 3.03 5.02 -12.40
N VAL A 88 2.71 4.03 -11.55
CA VAL A 88 3.57 2.85 -11.35
C VAL A 88 3.74 2.06 -12.65
N ALA A 89 2.65 1.82 -13.37
CA ALA A 89 2.70 1.14 -14.67
C ALA A 89 3.51 1.94 -15.72
N ASP A 90 3.33 3.27 -15.78
CA ASP A 90 4.06 4.15 -16.69
C ASP A 90 5.57 4.14 -16.39
N ILE A 91 5.95 4.18 -15.11
CA ILE A 91 7.35 4.07 -14.70
C ILE A 91 7.91 2.70 -15.10
N ALA A 92 7.17 1.62 -14.84
CA ALA A 92 7.58 0.27 -15.20
C ALA A 92 7.90 0.15 -16.70
N MET A 93 7.08 0.77 -17.54
CA MET A 93 7.24 0.77 -18.99
C MET A 93 8.52 1.45 -19.49
N ARG A 94 9.08 2.43 -18.74
CA ARG A 94 10.35 3.09 -19.11
C ARG A 94 11.55 2.16 -19.11
N TYR A 95 11.44 1.04 -18.40
CA TYR A 95 12.50 0.03 -18.26
C TYR A 95 12.23 -1.22 -19.10
N ARG A 96 11.25 -1.16 -20.01
CA ARG A 96 11.05 -2.22 -21.01
C ARG A 96 12.35 -2.41 -21.80
N GLY A 97 12.81 -3.64 -21.88
CA GLY A 97 14.06 -4.00 -22.57
C GLY A 97 15.30 -3.95 -21.69
N ALA A 98 15.20 -3.53 -20.42
CA ALA A 98 16.31 -3.68 -19.47
C ALA A 98 16.67 -5.17 -19.30
N PRO A 99 17.97 -5.52 -19.21
CA PRO A 99 18.40 -6.91 -19.16
C PRO A 99 17.97 -7.60 -17.87
N TYR A 100 17.66 -8.89 -17.95
CA TYR A 100 17.47 -9.71 -16.76
C TYR A 100 18.84 -10.02 -16.14
N ARG A 101 19.02 -9.72 -14.85
CA ARG A 101 20.24 -10.07 -14.10
C ARG A 101 19.91 -10.61 -12.72
N TRP A 102 20.56 -11.71 -12.37
CA TRP A 102 20.41 -12.35 -11.07
C TRP A 102 20.75 -11.37 -9.93
N GLY A 103 19.83 -11.22 -8.98
CA GLY A 103 19.98 -10.26 -7.88
C GLY A 103 19.97 -8.79 -8.32
N GLY A 104 19.60 -8.49 -9.56
CA GLY A 104 19.56 -7.15 -10.11
C GLY A 104 18.39 -6.32 -9.57
N ALA A 105 18.66 -5.06 -9.22
CA ALA A 105 17.66 -4.12 -8.68
C ALA A 105 17.82 -2.71 -9.24
N GLY A 106 18.33 -2.57 -10.47
CA GLY A 106 18.54 -1.27 -11.11
C GLY A 106 18.64 -1.35 -12.64
N PRO A 107 18.75 -0.21 -13.33
CA PRO A 107 18.64 -0.14 -14.79
C PRO A 107 19.69 -0.96 -15.57
N SER A 108 20.83 -1.30 -14.94
CA SER A 108 21.85 -2.19 -15.51
C SER A 108 21.45 -3.68 -15.51
N GLY A 109 20.39 -4.03 -14.79
CA GLY A 109 19.70 -5.31 -14.87
C GLY A 109 18.82 -5.61 -13.66
N PHE A 110 17.75 -6.37 -13.90
CA PHE A 110 16.71 -6.65 -12.91
C PHE A 110 16.40 -8.13 -12.72
N VAL A 111 15.95 -8.49 -11.53
CA VAL A 111 15.06 -9.64 -11.24
C VAL A 111 13.67 -9.12 -10.88
N GLY A 112 12.60 -9.93 -11.00
CA GLY A 112 11.21 -9.49 -10.77
C GLY A 112 10.99 -8.70 -9.48
N CYS A 113 11.44 -9.23 -8.33
CA CYS A 113 11.29 -8.54 -7.05
C CYS A 113 12.15 -7.27 -6.94
N GLY A 114 13.33 -7.26 -7.58
CA GLY A 114 14.21 -6.10 -7.67
C GLY A 114 13.64 -5.00 -8.56
N PHE A 115 12.99 -5.39 -9.68
CA PHE A 115 12.27 -4.51 -10.57
C PHE A 115 11.08 -3.85 -9.87
N VAL A 116 10.22 -4.65 -9.23
CA VAL A 116 9.07 -4.16 -8.47
C VAL A 116 9.51 -3.19 -7.39
N ARG A 117 10.53 -3.55 -6.60
CA ARG A 117 11.11 -2.68 -5.57
C ARG A 117 11.58 -1.36 -6.14
N TYR A 118 12.32 -1.40 -7.25
CA TYR A 118 12.87 -0.22 -7.89
C TYR A 118 11.78 0.73 -8.40
N VAL A 119 10.77 0.21 -9.09
CA VAL A 119 9.65 1.03 -9.60
C VAL A 119 8.84 1.63 -8.45
N TYR A 120 8.52 0.84 -7.42
CA TYR A 120 7.72 1.31 -6.28
C TYR A 120 8.47 2.34 -5.41
N ALA A 121 9.80 2.26 -5.36
CA ALA A 121 10.62 3.28 -4.68
C ALA A 121 10.45 4.67 -5.31
N GLN A 122 10.25 4.77 -6.63
CA GLN A 122 10.04 6.05 -7.31
C GLN A 122 8.71 6.72 -6.96
N VAL A 123 7.74 5.96 -6.44
CA VAL A 123 6.47 6.46 -5.92
C VAL A 123 6.40 6.43 -4.39
N GLY A 124 7.57 6.40 -3.74
CA GLY A 124 7.72 6.51 -2.29
C GLY A 124 7.34 5.26 -1.50
N VAL A 125 7.32 4.06 -2.11
CA VAL A 125 7.05 2.80 -1.40
C VAL A 125 8.33 1.98 -1.32
N SER A 126 8.80 1.76 -0.10
CA SER A 126 9.90 0.82 0.15
C SER A 126 9.38 -0.61 0.19
N LEU A 127 10.06 -1.50 -0.54
CA LEU A 127 9.74 -2.93 -0.57
C LEU A 127 11.00 -3.77 -0.32
N PRO A 128 10.86 -4.94 0.31
CA PRO A 128 11.97 -5.88 0.47
C PRO A 128 12.40 -6.44 -0.89
N HIS A 129 13.67 -6.80 -1.05
CA HIS A 129 14.16 -7.45 -2.28
C HIS A 129 13.83 -8.96 -2.28
N ASN A 130 12.56 -9.30 -2.04
CA ASN A 130 12.08 -10.67 -1.98
C ASN A 130 10.58 -10.73 -2.34
N ALA A 131 10.22 -11.56 -3.33
CA ALA A 131 8.85 -11.64 -3.81
C ALA A 131 7.87 -12.19 -2.76
N ALA A 132 8.26 -13.18 -1.96
CA ALA A 132 7.42 -13.72 -0.90
C ALA A 132 7.15 -12.68 0.20
N MET A 133 8.15 -11.89 0.60
CA MET A 133 7.93 -10.80 1.54
C MET A 133 7.05 -9.70 0.92
N GLN A 134 7.27 -9.33 -0.34
CA GLN A 134 6.43 -8.33 -1.03
C GLN A 134 4.95 -8.74 -1.06
N TYR A 135 4.66 -10.04 -1.14
CA TYR A 135 3.31 -10.60 -1.10
C TYR A 135 2.57 -10.33 0.22
N GLU A 136 3.30 -10.00 1.29
CA GLU A 136 2.75 -9.67 2.61
C GLU A 136 2.54 -8.16 2.83
N HIS A 137 3.06 -7.30 1.94
CA HIS A 137 3.10 -5.84 2.13
C HIS A 137 1.93 -5.06 1.50
N GLY A 138 0.97 -5.74 0.86
CA GLY A 138 -0.11 -5.09 0.11
C GLY A 138 -1.51 -5.60 0.45
N THR A 139 -2.51 -4.89 -0.04
CA THR A 139 -3.91 -5.31 0.10
C THR A 139 -4.22 -6.40 -0.93
N PRO A 140 -4.71 -7.58 -0.50
CA PRO A 140 -5.12 -8.65 -1.42
C PRO A 140 -6.33 -8.26 -2.27
N ILE A 141 -6.29 -8.61 -3.55
CA ILE A 141 -7.33 -8.31 -4.55
C ILE A 141 -7.48 -9.52 -5.48
N PRO A 142 -8.71 -9.88 -5.89
CA PRO A 142 -8.94 -10.95 -6.84
C PRO A 142 -8.57 -10.55 -8.29
N ARG A 143 -8.24 -11.55 -9.12
CA ARG A 143 -7.92 -11.45 -10.57
C ARG A 143 -8.78 -10.45 -11.35
N ASP A 144 -10.09 -10.53 -11.14
CA ASP A 144 -11.12 -9.77 -11.87
C ASP A 144 -11.16 -8.28 -11.49
N ARG A 145 -10.43 -7.88 -10.43
CA ARG A 145 -10.35 -6.50 -9.96
C ARG A 145 -8.96 -5.89 -10.07
N LEU A 146 -8.07 -6.54 -10.83
CA LEU A 146 -6.74 -6.01 -11.12
C LEU A 146 -6.83 -4.66 -11.84
N GLN A 147 -6.00 -3.72 -11.38
CA GLN A 147 -5.84 -2.41 -11.96
C GLN A 147 -4.36 -2.15 -12.27
N PRO A 148 -4.04 -1.30 -13.28
CA PRO A 148 -2.66 -0.94 -13.57
C PRO A 148 -1.90 -0.51 -12.32
N GLY A 149 -0.71 -1.05 -12.13
CA GLY A 149 0.13 -0.88 -10.95
C GLY A 149 0.00 -1.98 -9.90
N ASP A 150 -1.05 -2.81 -9.93
CA ASP A 150 -1.22 -3.92 -8.99
C ASP A 150 -0.11 -4.98 -9.18
N LEU A 151 0.31 -5.63 -8.10
CA LEU A 151 1.34 -6.68 -8.16
C LEU A 151 0.74 -8.03 -8.50
N VAL A 152 1.37 -8.74 -9.43
CA VAL A 152 1.02 -10.11 -9.80
C VAL A 152 2.17 -11.06 -9.44
N PHE A 153 1.83 -12.28 -9.00
CA PHE A 153 2.80 -13.25 -8.49
C PHE A 153 2.66 -14.59 -9.20
N PHE A 154 3.81 -15.22 -9.46
CA PHE A 154 3.93 -16.46 -10.24
C PHE A 154 4.86 -17.46 -9.53
N ASP A 155 4.89 -18.69 -10.03
CA ASP A 155 5.86 -19.73 -9.64
C ASP A 155 6.02 -19.94 -8.13
N ARG A 156 4.89 -19.98 -7.40
CA ARG A 156 4.87 -20.10 -5.93
C ARG A 156 5.66 -18.97 -5.24
N LEU A 157 5.41 -17.72 -5.65
CA LEU A 157 6.06 -16.51 -5.14
C LEU A 157 7.57 -16.41 -5.46
N ARG A 158 8.08 -17.17 -6.44
CA ARG A 158 9.47 -17.05 -6.91
C ARG A 158 9.65 -15.93 -7.94
N HIS A 159 8.57 -15.50 -8.59
CA HIS A 159 8.57 -14.42 -9.57
C HIS A 159 7.36 -13.51 -9.37
N ASN A 160 7.50 -12.24 -9.73
CA ASN A 160 6.43 -11.26 -9.64
C ASN A 160 6.64 -10.12 -10.64
N GLY A 161 5.56 -9.39 -10.90
CA GLY A 161 5.52 -8.29 -11.84
C GLY A 161 4.49 -7.23 -11.46
N ILE A 162 4.38 -6.21 -12.30
CA ILE A 162 3.45 -5.10 -12.18
C ILE A 162 2.43 -5.24 -13.31
N TYR A 163 1.16 -5.34 -12.97
CA TYR A 163 0.06 -5.40 -13.93
C TYR A 163 -0.05 -4.07 -14.67
N LEU A 164 -0.12 -4.11 -15.99
CA LEU A 164 -0.20 -2.95 -16.86
C LEU A 164 -1.64 -2.64 -17.29
N GLY A 165 -2.57 -3.57 -17.05
CA GLY A 165 -3.91 -3.54 -17.63
C GLY A 165 -4.05 -4.56 -18.76
N GLU A 166 -5.30 -4.81 -19.18
CA GLU A 166 -5.61 -5.63 -20.36
C GLU A 166 -4.99 -7.05 -20.35
N GLY A 167 -4.82 -7.65 -19.17
CA GLY A 167 -4.24 -8.99 -19.03
C GLY A 167 -2.71 -9.04 -19.13
N ARG A 168 -2.02 -7.91 -18.98
CA ARG A 168 -0.56 -7.79 -19.17
C ARG A 168 0.19 -7.36 -17.92
#